data_AF-A0A9D9H431-F1
#
_entry.id   AF-A0A9D9H431-F1
#
_cell.length_a   1.000
_cell.length_b   1.000
_cell.length_c   1.000
_cell.angle_alpha   90.00
_cell.angle_beta   90.00
_cell.angle_gamma   90.00
#
_symmetry.space_group_name_H-M   'P 1'
#
loop_
_entity.id
_entity.type
_entity.pdbx_description
1 polymer ?
#
loop_
_entity_poly.entity_id
_entity_poly.type
_entity_poly.pdbx_seq_one_letter_code
_entity_poly.pdbx_strand_id
1 'polypeptide(L)'
;MEILKLKPACKDYLWGGDKLKTLYNKKCDTDILAETWELSCHKDGNSTIVNGEYEGKTLSYYIENEGKKVLGENCKRFDDFPILIKFIDAKE
;
A
#
# COMPACT_ATOMS: atom_id res chain seq x y z
N MET A 1 -18.98 5.42 -8.50
CA MET A 1 -17.54 5.29 -8.23
C MET A 1 -17.40 4.80 -6.80
N GLU A 2 -16.87 3.61 -6.61
CA GLU A 2 -16.66 3.03 -5.27
C GLU A 2 -15.29 3.44 -4.74
N ILE A 3 -15.16 3.61 -3.42
CA ILE A 3 -13.87 3.82 -2.77
C ILE A 3 -13.20 2.45 -2.61
N LEU A 4 -12.01 2.28 -3.19
CA LEU A 4 -11.21 1.08 -3.00
C LEU A 4 -10.42 1.19 -1.69
N LYS A 5 -10.77 0.39 -0.70
CA LYS A 5 -10.04 0.28 0.55
C LYS A 5 -8.84 -0.64 0.35
N LEU A 6 -7.69 -0.18 0.82
CA LEU A 6 -6.43 -0.91 0.67
C LEU A 6 -5.97 -1.49 2.00
N LYS A 7 -5.48 -2.73 1.96
CA LYS A 7 -4.65 -3.32 3.01
C LYS A 7 -3.18 -3.00 2.70
N PRO A 8 -2.44 -2.42 3.65
CA PRO A 8 -1.04 -2.07 3.43
C PRO A 8 -0.14 -3.31 3.43
N ALA A 9 1.01 -3.21 2.79
CA ALA A 9 2.10 -4.16 2.98
C ALA A 9 2.89 -3.79 4.25
N CYS A 10 3.11 -4.75 5.14
CA CYS A 10 3.89 -4.57 6.37
C CYS A 10 5.37 -4.88 6.12
N LYS A 11 6.27 -4.08 6.69
CA LYS A 11 7.73 -4.27 6.64
C LYS A 11 8.31 -4.23 8.04
N ASP A 12 9.03 -5.27 8.40
CA ASP A 12 9.56 -5.58 9.74
C ASP A 12 11.08 -5.38 9.81
N TYR A 13 11.60 -4.36 9.12
CA TYR A 13 13.03 -4.06 9.15
C TYR A 13 13.53 -3.83 10.58
N LEU A 14 14.78 -4.24 10.84
CA LEU A 14 15.39 -4.26 12.19
C LEU A 14 15.34 -2.90 12.92
N TRP A 15 15.40 -1.79 12.17
CA TRP A 15 15.35 -0.42 12.72
C TRP A 15 13.94 0.03 13.16
N GLY A 16 12.92 -0.80 12.90
CA GLY A 16 11.54 -0.50 13.21
C GLY A 16 11.20 -0.54 14.70
N GLY A 17 10.03 -0.03 15.03
CA GLY A 17 9.48 -0.07 16.39
C GLY A 17 8.13 -0.77 16.48
N ASP A 18 7.34 -0.33 17.46
CA ASP A 18 5.99 -0.84 17.73
C ASP A 18 4.91 0.26 17.63
N LYS A 19 5.27 1.52 17.36
CA LYS A 19 4.33 2.66 17.39
C LYS A 19 3.25 2.54 16.35
N LEU A 20 3.56 1.98 15.18
CA LEU A 20 2.54 1.73 14.15
C LEU A 20 1.47 0.75 14.66
N LYS A 21 1.85 -0.24 15.47
CA LYS A 21 0.90 -1.18 16.09
C LYS A 21 0.16 -0.52 17.26
N THR A 22 0.87 0.15 18.16
CA THR A 22 0.32 0.65 19.43
C THR A 22 -0.45 1.96 19.30
N LEU A 23 0.03 2.91 18.49
CA LEU A 23 -0.56 4.24 18.33
C LEU A 23 -1.50 4.34 17.13
N TYR A 24 -1.18 3.62 16.05
CA TYR A 24 -1.93 3.66 14.79
C TYR A 24 -2.77 2.41 14.52
N ASN A 25 -2.80 1.46 15.47
CA ASN A 25 -3.59 0.23 15.43
C ASN A 25 -3.38 -0.58 14.12
N LYS A 26 -2.17 -0.55 13.57
CA LYS A 26 -1.82 -1.30 12.35
C LYS A 26 -1.79 -2.79 12.68
N LYS A 27 -2.55 -3.57 11.91
CA LYS A 27 -2.67 -5.02 12.05
C LYS A 27 -1.62 -5.71 11.18
N CYS A 28 -0.43 -5.88 11.73
CA CYS A 28 0.67 -6.64 11.14
C CYS A 28 1.11 -7.72 12.14
N ASP A 29 1.27 -8.95 11.66
CA ASP A 29 1.67 -10.08 12.48
C ASP A 29 3.21 -10.17 12.55
N THR A 30 3.82 -9.16 13.18
CA THR A 30 5.28 -9.03 13.31
C THR A 30 5.66 -8.42 14.65
N ASP A 31 6.80 -8.81 15.21
CA ASP A 31 7.32 -8.26 16.47
C ASP A 31 7.84 -6.83 16.30
N ILE A 32 8.50 -6.55 15.19
CA ILE A 32 8.98 -5.23 14.78
C ILE A 32 8.15 -4.78 13.58
N LEU A 33 7.74 -3.51 13.54
CA LEU A 33 7.04 -2.92 12.40
C LEU A 33 7.67 -1.57 12.04
N ALA A 34 8.47 -1.57 10.98
CA ALA A 34 9.23 -0.43 10.49
C ALA A 34 8.39 0.44 9.53
N GLU A 35 7.73 -0.19 8.56
CA GLU A 35 6.90 0.52 7.57
C GLU A 35 5.57 -0.19 7.34
N THR A 36 4.53 0.60 7.04
CA THR A 36 3.33 0.11 6.36
C THR A 36 3.13 0.89 5.06
N TRP A 37 3.08 0.19 3.93
CA TRP A 37 2.93 0.80 2.61
C TRP A 37 1.44 0.89 2.27
N GLU A 38 0.87 2.08 2.48
CA GLU A 38 -0.57 2.35 2.43
C GLU A 38 -1.11 2.46 1.01
N LEU A 39 -0.31 2.99 0.09
CA LEU A 39 -0.62 3.10 -1.32
C LEU A 39 0.62 2.71 -2.10
N SER A 40 0.62 1.51 -2.69
CA SER A 40 1.80 0.95 -3.33
C SER A 40 1.43 0.04 -4.50
N CYS A 41 2.11 0.24 -5.61
CA CYS A 41 2.20 -0.70 -6.73
C CYS A 41 3.57 -1.38 -6.81
N HIS A 42 4.42 -1.21 -5.79
CA HIS A 42 5.78 -1.74 -5.82
C HIS A 42 5.78 -3.26 -5.67
N LYS A 43 6.58 -3.96 -6.48
CA LYS A 43 6.63 -5.43 -6.55
C LYS A 43 6.80 -6.13 -5.19
N ASP A 44 7.61 -5.54 -4.31
CA ASP A 44 7.92 -6.12 -3.00
C ASP A 44 6.84 -5.83 -1.94
N GLY A 45 5.85 -4.98 -2.24
CA GLY A 45 4.87 -4.55 -1.25
C GLY A 45 3.66 -3.90 -1.89
N ASN A 46 2.98 -4.64 -2.77
CA ASN A 46 1.79 -4.14 -3.45
C ASN A 46 0.60 -4.09 -2.48
N SER A 47 -0.19 -3.02 -2.54
CA SER A 47 -1.40 -2.89 -1.72
C SER A 47 -2.49 -3.84 -2.24
N THR A 48 -3.23 -4.49 -1.34
CA THR A 48 -4.36 -5.38 -1.71
C THR A 48 -5.69 -4.66 -1.48
N ILE A 49 -6.60 -4.75 -2.45
CA ILE A 49 -7.96 -4.22 -2.32
C ILE A 49 -8.78 -5.17 -1.42
N VAL A 50 -9.55 -4.61 -0.49
CA VAL A 50 -10.31 -5.39 0.52
C VAL A 50 -11.82 -5.24 0.43
N ASN A 51 -12.33 -4.73 -0.68
CA ASN A 51 -13.77 -4.59 -0.92
C ASN A 51 -14.09 -4.59 -2.42
N GLY A 52 -15.37 -4.81 -2.71
CA GLY A 52 -15.94 -4.68 -4.04
C GLY A 52 -15.45 -5.78 -5.00
N GLU A 53 -15.62 -5.51 -6.29
CA GLU A 53 -15.34 -6.47 -7.38
C GLU A 53 -13.87 -6.94 -7.42
N TYR A 54 -12.95 -6.06 -6.99
CA TYR A 54 -11.51 -6.32 -7.01
C TYR A 54 -10.96 -6.82 -5.65
N GLU A 55 -11.83 -7.23 -4.72
CA GLU A 55 -11.40 -7.76 -3.43
C GLU A 55 -10.39 -8.92 -3.59
N GLY A 56 -9.30 -8.86 -2.82
CA GLY A 56 -8.19 -9.81 -2.87
C GLY A 56 -7.21 -9.59 -4.02
N LYS A 57 -7.49 -8.68 -4.96
CA LYS A 57 -6.55 -8.30 -6.03
C LYS A 57 -5.60 -7.19 -5.56
N THR A 58 -4.47 -7.08 -6.25
CA THR A 58 -3.50 -6.00 -6.00
C THR A 58 -3.95 -4.71 -6.68
N LEU A 59 -3.44 -3.57 -6.19
CA LEU A 59 -3.68 -2.28 -6.81
C LEU A 59 -3.14 -2.23 -8.25
N SER A 60 -1.97 -2.84 -8.50
CA SER A 60 -1.44 -2.97 -9.86
C SER A 60 -2.38 -3.74 -10.78
N TYR A 61 -2.92 -4.88 -10.33
CA TYR A 61 -3.89 -5.65 -11.11
C TYR A 61 -5.10 -4.81 -11.50
N TYR A 62 -5.64 -4.04 -10.55
CA TYR A 62 -6.76 -3.14 -10.82
C TYR A 62 -6.42 -2.08 -11.89
N ILE A 63 -5.25 -1.43 -11.77
CA ILE A 63 -4.79 -0.41 -12.72
C ILE A 63 -4.57 -1.00 -14.12
N GLU A 64 -4.02 -2.21 -14.21
CA GLU A 64 -3.83 -2.93 -15.47
C GLU A 64 -5.18 -3.29 -16.11
N ASN A 65 -6.14 -3.79 -15.32
CA ASN A 65 -7.44 -4.23 -15.82
C ASN A 65 -8.33 -3.06 -16.24
N GLU A 66 -8.37 -1.97 -15.47
CA GLU A 66 -9.16 -0.79 -15.81
C GLU A 66 -8.46 0.14 -16.82
N GLY A 67 -7.14 0.01 -16.94
CA GLY A 67 -6.28 0.88 -17.72
C GLY A 67 -5.94 2.20 -17.01
N LYS A 68 -4.97 2.94 -17.54
CA LYS A 68 -4.44 4.19 -16.96
C LYS A 68 -5.48 5.32 -16.76
N LYS A 69 -6.71 5.17 -17.28
CA LYS A 69 -7.82 6.12 -17.06
C LYS A 69 -8.12 6.35 -15.57
N VAL A 70 -7.84 5.37 -14.70
CA VAL A 70 -8.09 5.45 -13.25
C VAL A 70 -7.04 6.26 -12.49
N LEU A 71 -5.94 6.63 -13.14
CA LEU A 71 -4.82 7.35 -12.53
C LEU A 71 -4.88 8.87 -12.73
N GLY A 72 -5.77 9.34 -13.59
CA GLY A 72 -5.85 10.75 -14.00
C GLY A 72 -4.80 11.15 -15.05
N GLU A 73 -5.02 12.31 -15.67
CA GLU A 73 -4.27 12.77 -16.85
C GLU A 73 -2.77 12.91 -16.59
N ASN A 74 -2.40 13.48 -15.44
CA ASN A 74 -1.00 13.73 -15.08
C ASN A 74 -0.17 12.45 -14.91
N CYS A 75 -0.82 11.31 -14.69
CA CYS A 75 -0.15 10.02 -14.55
C CYS A 75 0.23 9.41 -15.90
N LYS A 76 -0.33 9.88 -17.03
CA LYS A 76 -0.03 9.34 -18.36
C LYS A 76 1.44 9.46 -18.78
N ARG A 77 2.16 10.44 -18.21
CA ARG A 77 3.59 10.66 -18.48
C ARG A 77 4.51 9.62 -17.84
N PHE A 78 3.98 8.76 -16.97
CA PHE A 78 4.74 7.73 -16.27
C PHE A 78 4.38 6.35 -16.80
N ASP A 79 5.39 5.49 -16.93
CA ASP A 79 5.19 4.10 -17.30
C ASP A 79 4.51 3.32 -16.17
N ASP A 80 5.03 3.51 -14.95
CA ASP A 80 4.54 2.90 -13.71
C ASP A 80 3.74 3.88 -12.83
N PHE A 81 3.02 3.34 -11.84
CA PHE A 81 2.35 4.14 -10.83
C PHE A 81 3.38 4.96 -10.04
N PRO A 82 3.30 6.30 -10.02
CA PRO A 82 4.43 7.15 -9.65
C PRO A 82 4.53 7.46 -8.15
N ILE A 83 3.63 6.94 -7.32
CA ILE A 83 3.52 7.32 -5.90
C ILE A 83 3.62 6.08 -5.02
N LEU A 84 4.30 6.25 -3.89
CA LEU A 84 4.32 5.31 -2.78
C LEU A 84 4.04 6.10 -1.50
N ILE A 85 2.99 5.72 -0.76
CA ILE A 85 2.66 6.33 0.54
C ILE A 85 2.94 5.32 1.64
N LYS A 86 3.64 5.76 2.69
CA LYS A 86 4.02 4.92 3.82
C LYS A 86 3.76 5.62 5.14
N PHE A 87 3.48 4.83 6.18
CA PHE A 87 3.84 5.20 7.55
C PHE A 87 5.16 4.54 7.91
N ILE A 88 5.98 5.27 8.68
CA ILE A 88 7.32 4.83 9.08
C ILE A 88 7.46 5.05 10.59
N ASP A 89 7.90 4.03 11.31
CA ASP A 89 8.37 4.12 12.70
C ASP A 89 9.87 3.87 12.74
N ALA A 90 10.63 4.95 12.64
CA ALA A 90 12.08 4.95 12.79
C ALA A 90 12.42 5.00 14.29
N LYS A 91 12.62 3.83 14.89
CA LYS A 91 12.95 3.70 16.32
C LYS A 91 14.44 3.93 16.58
N GLU A 92 15.28 3.38 15.69
CA GLU A 92 16.74 3.53 15.72
C GLU A 92 17.23 4.65 14.79
#